data_AF-B7Q3H4-F1
#
_entry.id   AF-B7Q3H4-F1
#
_cell.length_a   1.000
_cell.length_b   1.000
_cell.length_c   1.000
_cell.angle_alpha   90.00
_cell.angle_beta   90.00
_cell.angle_gamma   90.00
#
_symmetry.space_group_name_H-M   'P 1'
#
loop_
_entity.id
_entity.type
_entity.pdbx_description
1 polymer ?
#
loop_
_entity_poly.entity_id
_entity_poly.type
_entity_poly.pdbx_seq_one_letter_code
_entity_poly.pdbx_strand_id
1 'polypeptide(L)'
;LKMWIQFLIPRIEDGNNFGVSIQASGTSRLAKEDALTEIRAVEGEAAAFFDQISRYFLTRGKIIAKVAKYPHVDDFRRTVQELDEKQYVSLRLVLCELKNHYATLHDLITKNLEKIKRPRSSNAENMY
;
A
#
# COMPACT_ATOMS: atom_id res chain seq x y z
N LEU A 1 3.93 -4.33 9.44
CA LEU A 1 3.18 -5.41 8.75
C LEU A 1 4.06 -6.21 7.78
N LYS A 2 4.67 -5.57 6.77
CA LYS A 2 5.61 -6.20 5.82
C LYS A 2 6.67 -7.09 6.48
N MET A 3 7.43 -6.53 7.43
CA MET A 3 8.45 -7.26 8.19
C MET A 3 7.89 -8.47 8.94
N TRP A 4 6.71 -8.33 9.55
CA TRP A 4 6.05 -9.41 10.26
C TRP A 4 5.72 -10.58 9.33
N ILE A 5 5.15 -10.31 8.15
CA ILE A 5 4.85 -11.34 7.16
C ILE A 5 6.14 -11.97 6.62
N GLN A 6 7.18 -11.18 6.35
CA GLN A 6 8.48 -11.69 5.90
C GLN A 6 9.11 -12.67 6.89
N PHE A 7 9.06 -12.37 8.20
CA PHE A 7 9.59 -13.26 9.24
C PHE A 7 8.81 -14.57 9.38
N LEU A 8 7.56 -14.63 8.89
CA LEU A 8 6.76 -15.85 8.90
C LEU A 8 7.03 -16.75 7.68
N ILE A 9 7.84 -16.33 6.70
CA ILE A 9 8.19 -17.18 5.56
C ILE A 9 9.16 -18.28 6.04
N PRO A 10 8.77 -19.57 5.96
CA PRO A 10 9.62 -20.66 6.43
C PRO A 10 10.85 -20.84 5.54
N ARG A 11 11.96 -21.35 6.11
CA ARG A 11 13.14 -21.77 5.36
C ARG A 11 12.78 -22.94 4.44
N ILE A 12 13.41 -22.98 3.27
CA ILE A 12 13.30 -24.13 2.36
C ILE A 12 14.13 -25.26 2.97
N GLU A 13 13.48 -26.37 3.31
CA GLU A 13 14.13 -27.58 3.84
C GLU A 13 13.96 -28.71 2.81
N ASP A 14 15.08 -29.28 2.36
CA ASP A 14 15.13 -30.46 1.48
C ASP A 14 14.81 -31.73 2.30
N GLY A 15 13.54 -31.99 2.58
CA GLY A 15 13.15 -33.18 3.35
C GLY A 15 11.65 -33.50 3.26
N ASN A 16 11.35 -34.65 2.64
CA ASN A 16 10.13 -35.47 2.73
C ASN A 16 8.78 -34.75 2.99
N ASN A 17 8.39 -33.79 2.14
CA ASN A 17 7.15 -33.01 2.27
C ASN A 17 6.09 -33.33 1.18
N PHE A 18 6.25 -34.43 0.43
CA PHE A 18 5.87 -34.50 -0.98
C PHE A 18 4.36 -34.45 -1.32
N GLY A 19 3.45 -34.82 -0.40
CA GLY A 19 2.02 -34.97 -0.74
C GLY A 19 1.09 -33.87 -0.23
N VAL A 20 1.03 -33.68 1.10
CA VAL A 20 0.04 -32.82 1.77
C VAL A 20 0.69 -31.53 2.31
N SER A 21 1.96 -31.62 2.72
CA SER A 21 2.74 -30.49 3.23
C SER A 21 3.12 -29.50 2.13
N ILE A 22 3.44 -29.94 0.91
CA ILE A 22 3.72 -29.05 -0.23
C ILE A 22 2.50 -28.21 -0.61
N GLN A 23 1.31 -28.82 -0.66
CA GLN A 23 0.10 -28.12 -1.13
C GLN A 23 -0.35 -27.06 -0.10
N ALA A 24 -0.39 -27.42 1.18
CA ALA A 24 -0.69 -26.48 2.27
C ALA A 24 0.39 -25.39 2.44
N SER A 25 1.67 -25.76 2.33
CA SER A 25 2.80 -24.80 2.34
C SER A 25 2.79 -23.89 1.12
N GLY A 26 2.38 -24.40 -0.04
CA GLY A 26 2.21 -23.63 -1.28
C GLY A 26 1.11 -22.59 -1.13
N THR A 27 -0.07 -22.98 -0.64
CA THR A 27 -1.16 -22.03 -0.38
C THR A 27 -0.81 -21.00 0.71
N SER A 28 -0.09 -21.39 1.76
CA SER A 28 0.41 -20.46 2.79
C SER A 28 1.43 -19.47 2.21
N ARG A 29 2.33 -19.95 1.36
CA ARG A 29 3.33 -19.09 0.70
C ARG A 29 2.66 -18.10 -0.24
N LEU A 30 1.72 -18.54 -1.06
CA LEU A 30 0.94 -17.66 -1.94
C LEU A 30 0.20 -16.58 -1.14
N ALA A 31 -0.48 -16.94 -0.05
CA ALA A 31 -1.15 -15.97 0.80
C ALA A 31 -0.21 -14.91 1.39
N LYS A 32 1.05 -15.27 1.71
CA LYS A 32 2.06 -14.33 2.20
C LYS A 32 2.58 -13.43 1.08
N GLU A 33 2.83 -13.98 -0.11
CA GLU A 33 3.28 -13.20 -1.27
C GLU A 33 2.20 -12.23 -1.74
N ASP A 34 0.93 -12.64 -1.78
CA ASP A 34 -0.20 -11.77 -2.11
C ASP A 34 -0.29 -10.60 -1.12
N ALA A 35 -0.22 -10.90 0.18
CA ALA A 35 -0.22 -9.86 1.22
C ALA A 35 1.00 -8.93 1.12
N LEU A 36 2.19 -9.46 0.85
CA LEU A 36 3.39 -8.65 0.66
C LEU A 36 3.34 -7.78 -0.59
N THR A 37 2.71 -8.27 -1.66
CA THR A 37 2.52 -7.53 -2.91
C THR A 37 1.60 -6.34 -2.67
N GLU A 38 0.46 -6.57 -2.03
CA GLU A 38 -0.49 -5.51 -1.69
C GLU A 38 0.14 -4.46 -0.75
N ILE A 39 0.86 -4.89 0.28
CA ILE A 39 1.54 -3.96 1.20
C ILE A 39 2.56 -3.09 0.45
N ARG A 40 3.32 -3.65 -0.49
CA ARG A 40 4.28 -2.88 -1.29
C ARG A 40 3.58 -1.88 -2.22
N ALA A 41 2.44 -2.26 -2.80
CA ALA A 41 1.64 -1.35 -3.61
C ALA A 41 1.19 -0.14 -2.78
N VAL A 42 0.59 -0.39 -1.61
CA VAL A 42 0.15 0.67 -0.68
C VAL A 42 1.31 1.54 -0.20
N GLU A 43 2.48 0.96 0.10
CA GLU A 43 3.70 1.72 0.45
C GLU A 43 4.14 2.65 -0.69
N GLY A 44 4.10 2.17 -1.93
CA GLY A 44 4.46 2.96 -3.12
C GLY A 44 3.50 4.13 -3.36
N GLU A 45 2.20 3.90 -3.24
CA GLU A 45 1.19 4.93 -3.37
C GLU A 45 1.29 5.98 -2.25
N ALA A 46 1.49 5.56 -1.01
CA ALA A 46 1.69 6.48 0.12
C ALA A 46 2.91 7.39 -0.10
N ALA A 47 4.02 6.86 -0.62
CA ALA A 47 5.19 7.66 -0.97
C ALA A 47 4.87 8.68 -2.08
N ALA A 48 4.08 8.30 -3.09
CA ALA A 48 3.65 9.19 -4.16
C ALA A 48 2.73 10.32 -3.64
N PHE A 49 1.84 10.03 -2.70
CA PHE A 49 1.00 11.04 -2.04
C PHE A 49 1.84 12.02 -1.23
N PHE A 50 2.86 11.53 -0.53
CA PHE A 50 3.76 12.40 0.25
C PHE A 50 4.56 13.35 -0.66
N ASP A 51 5.10 12.86 -1.77
CA ASP A 51 5.82 13.72 -2.73
C ASP A 51 4.90 14.76 -3.39
N GLN A 52 3.63 14.41 -3.61
CA GLN A 52 2.64 15.32 -4.19
C GLN A 52 2.43 16.60 -3.35
N ILE A 53 2.56 16.50 -2.02
CA ILE A 53 2.43 17.66 -1.11
C ILE A 53 3.55 18.68 -1.41
N SER A 54 4.79 18.21 -1.49
CA SER A 54 5.95 19.06 -1.82
C SER A 54 5.83 19.67 -3.21
N ARG A 55 5.37 18.90 -4.20
CA ARG A 55 5.16 19.38 -5.59
C ARG A 55 4.11 20.48 -5.68
N TYR A 56 3.05 20.43 -4.87
CA TYR A 56 2.04 21.47 -4.81
C TYR A 56 2.67 22.82 -4.42
N PHE A 57 3.42 22.87 -3.32
CA PHE A 57 4.04 24.11 -2.86
C PHE A 57 5.06 24.67 -3.87
N LEU A 58 5.87 23.80 -4.47
CA LEU A 58 6.83 24.17 -5.52
C LEU A 58 6.13 24.77 -6.75
N THR A 59 5.05 24.14 -7.20
CA THR A 59 4.28 24.59 -8.36
C THR A 59 3.56 25.90 -8.07
N ARG A 60 2.92 25.99 -6.91
CA ARG A 60 2.22 27.19 -6.47
C ARG A 60 3.17 28.39 -6.38
N GLY A 61 4.34 28.21 -5.78
CA GLY A 61 5.36 29.26 -5.69
C GLY A 61 5.80 29.78 -7.07
N LYS A 62 5.99 28.89 -8.05
CA LYS A 62 6.32 29.26 -9.43
C LYS A 62 5.22 30.10 -10.09
N ILE A 63 3.96 29.76 -9.86
CA ILE A 63 2.83 30.51 -10.43
C ILE A 63 2.68 31.87 -9.74
N ILE A 64 2.84 31.95 -8.42
CA ILE A 64 2.82 33.22 -7.69
C ILE A 64 3.91 34.17 -8.20
N ALA A 65 5.12 33.65 -8.48
CA ALA A 65 6.17 34.46 -9.08
C ALA A 65 5.76 35.01 -10.47
N LYS A 66 4.96 34.27 -11.25
CA LYS A 66 4.38 34.74 -12.51
C LYS A 66 3.31 35.80 -12.31
N VAL A 67 2.44 35.66 -11.31
CA VAL A 67 1.46 36.70 -10.93
C VAL A 67 2.17 38.02 -10.61
N ALA A 68 3.24 37.97 -9.80
CA ALA A 68 4.02 39.16 -9.44
C ALA A 68 4.73 39.78 -10.65
N LYS A 69 5.28 38.94 -11.56
CA LYS A 69 6.01 39.40 -12.74
C LYS A 69 5.10 39.95 -13.85
N TYR A 70 3.88 39.43 -13.98
CA TYR A 70 2.93 39.77 -15.04
C TYR A 70 1.55 40.10 -14.44
N PRO A 71 1.42 41.23 -13.70
CA PRO A 71 0.20 41.54 -12.96
C PRO A 71 -1.01 41.84 -13.84
N HIS A 72 -0.82 42.08 -15.14
CA HIS A 72 -1.88 42.32 -16.13
C HIS A 72 -2.43 41.03 -16.76
N VAL A 73 -1.81 39.88 -16.49
CA VAL A 73 -2.25 38.57 -16.99
C VAL A 73 -3.05 37.86 -15.90
N ASP A 74 -4.38 37.99 -15.95
CA ASP A 74 -5.27 37.43 -14.91
C ASP A 74 -5.29 35.90 -14.88
N ASP A 75 -4.94 35.24 -15.99
CA ASP A 75 -4.85 33.77 -16.04
C ASP A 75 -3.88 33.19 -15.00
N PHE A 76 -2.81 33.91 -14.65
CA PHE A 76 -1.92 33.44 -13.59
C PHE A 76 -2.60 33.44 -12.22
N ARG A 77 -3.45 34.43 -11.91
CA ARG A 77 -4.23 34.45 -10.66
C ARG A 77 -5.25 33.32 -10.64
N ARG A 78 -5.96 33.13 -11.76
CA ARG A 78 -6.90 32.02 -11.91
C ARG A 78 -6.21 30.67 -11.75
N THR A 79 -5.02 30.50 -12.33
CA THR A 79 -4.24 29.25 -12.21
C THR A 79 -3.89 28.93 -10.75
N VAL A 80 -3.61 29.93 -9.91
CA VAL A 80 -3.40 29.70 -8.46
C VAL A 80 -4.67 29.15 -7.82
N GLN A 81 -5.84 29.73 -8.12
CA GLN A 81 -7.13 29.29 -7.57
C GLN A 81 -7.43 27.85 -8.00
N GLU A 82 -7.32 27.54 -9.29
CA GLU A 82 -7.54 26.19 -9.84
C GLU A 82 -6.57 25.16 -9.23
N LEU A 83 -5.30 25.54 -9.02
CA LEU A 83 -4.32 24.67 -8.37
C LEU A 83 -4.70 24.39 -6.90
N ASP A 84 -5.15 25.41 -6.17
CA ASP A 84 -5.55 25.30 -4.77
C ASP A 84 -6.81 24.42 -4.63
N GLU A 85 -7.81 24.61 -5.48
CA GLU A 85 -9.02 23.78 -5.53
C GLU A 85 -8.71 22.33 -5.89
N LYS A 86 -7.88 22.11 -6.91
CA LYS A 86 -7.38 20.77 -7.27
C LYS A 86 -6.69 20.11 -6.08
N GLN A 87 -5.84 20.85 -5.36
CA GLN A 87 -5.11 20.30 -4.22
C GLN A 87 -6.06 19.90 -3.09
N TYR A 88 -7.09 20.69 -2.81
CA TYR A 88 -8.12 20.33 -1.84
C TYR A 88 -8.83 19.02 -2.19
N VAL A 89 -9.30 18.89 -3.43
CA VAL A 89 -9.97 17.66 -3.90
C VAL A 89 -9.00 16.47 -3.85
N SER A 90 -7.76 16.66 -4.30
CA SER A 90 -6.71 15.63 -4.27
C SER A 90 -6.45 15.12 -2.85
N LEU A 91 -6.29 16.01 -1.86
CA LEU A 91 -6.08 15.61 -0.46
C LEU A 91 -7.28 14.85 0.10
N ARG A 92 -8.51 15.23 -0.26
CA ARG A 92 -9.71 14.48 0.14
C ARG A 92 -9.74 13.08 -0.45
N LEU A 93 -9.37 12.92 -1.72
CA LEU A 93 -9.28 11.61 -2.36
C LEU A 93 -8.20 10.75 -1.70
N VAL A 94 -7.03 11.32 -1.40
CA VAL A 94 -5.96 10.64 -0.66
C VAL A 94 -6.45 10.09 0.67
N LEU A 95 -7.20 10.86 1.46
CA LEU A 95 -7.78 10.39 2.73
C LEU A 95 -8.77 9.23 2.52
N CYS A 96 -9.58 9.28 1.47
CA CYS A 96 -10.46 8.17 1.10
C CYS A 96 -9.66 6.92 0.74
N GLU A 97 -8.60 7.05 -0.05
CA GLU A 97 -7.74 5.92 -0.42
C GLU A 97 -6.98 5.34 0.78
N LEU A 98 -6.48 6.17 1.69
CA LEU A 98 -5.89 5.72 2.95
C LEU A 98 -6.86 4.82 3.73
N LYS A 99 -8.11 5.25 3.88
CA LYS A 99 -9.16 4.44 4.53
C LYS A 99 -9.40 3.13 3.78
N ASN A 100 -9.49 3.17 2.45
CA ASN A 100 -9.70 1.99 1.62
C ASN A 100 -8.52 1.00 1.75
N HIS A 101 -7.29 1.48 1.69
CA HIS A 101 -6.07 0.68 1.89
C HIS A 101 -6.08 -0.04 3.24
N TYR A 102 -6.42 0.66 4.33
CA TYR A 102 -6.53 0.01 5.64
C TYR A 102 -7.61 -1.07 5.66
N ALA A 103 -8.78 -0.81 5.06
CA ALA A 103 -9.87 -1.79 4.99
C ALA A 103 -9.48 -3.03 4.17
N THR A 104 -8.92 -2.83 2.98
CA THR A 104 -8.49 -3.91 2.08
C THR A 104 -7.36 -4.74 2.67
N LEU A 105 -6.32 -4.10 3.23
CA LEU A 105 -5.23 -4.80 3.90
C LEU A 105 -5.74 -5.61 5.10
N HIS A 106 -6.61 -5.03 5.91
CA HIS A 106 -7.21 -5.72 7.05
C HIS A 106 -8.02 -6.94 6.61
N ASP A 107 -8.88 -6.79 5.60
CA ASP A 107 -9.68 -7.88 5.04
C ASP A 107 -8.81 -9.01 4.48
N LEU A 108 -7.80 -8.66 3.66
CA LEU A 108 -6.86 -9.61 3.06
C LEU A 108 -6.12 -10.42 4.13
N ILE A 109 -5.60 -9.75 5.16
CA ILE A 109 -4.85 -10.40 6.24
C ILE A 109 -5.76 -11.27 7.09
N THR A 110 -6.94 -10.76 7.45
CA THR A 110 -7.86 -11.47 8.34
C THR A 110 -8.36 -12.75 7.69
N LYS A 111 -8.74 -12.70 6.40
CA LYS A 111 -9.17 -13.89 5.63
C LYS A 111 -8.08 -14.95 5.50
N ASN A 112 -6.81 -14.55 5.53
CA ASN A 112 -5.67 -15.45 5.34
C ASN A 112 -4.87 -15.71 6.62
N LEU A 113 -5.35 -15.26 7.78
CA LEU A 113 -4.55 -15.19 9.01
C LEU A 113 -3.98 -16.55 9.43
N GLU A 114 -4.77 -17.62 9.36
CA GLU A 114 -4.33 -18.98 9.70
C GLU A 114 -3.23 -19.46 8.76
N LYS A 115 -3.40 -19.25 7.45
CA LYS A 115 -2.39 -19.60 6.44
C LYS A 115 -1.11 -18.78 6.62
N ILE A 116 -1.23 -17.51 7.00
CA ILE A 116 -0.09 -16.64 7.26
C ILE A 116 0.67 -17.10 8.51
N LYS A 117 -0.03 -17.40 9.62
CA LYS A 117 0.58 -17.79 10.90
C LYS A 117 1.11 -19.24 10.91
N ARG A 118 0.38 -20.18 10.32
CA ARG A 118 0.66 -21.62 10.39
C ARG A 118 0.93 -22.16 8.98
N PRO A 119 2.18 -22.11 8.48
CA PRO A 119 2.52 -22.56 7.14
C PRO A 119 2.42 -24.08 6.92
N ARG A 120 2.36 -24.86 8.00
CA ARG A 120 2.12 -26.31 7.97
C ARG A 120 0.87 -26.58 8.80
N SER A 121 -0.09 -27.36 8.27
CA SER A 121 -1.17 -27.90 9.10
C SER A 121 -0.53 -28.80 10.15
N SER A 122 -0.78 -28.50 11.42
CA SER A 122 -0.42 -29.41 12.50
C SER A 122 -1.31 -30.64 12.39
N ASN A 123 -0.81 -31.72 11.78
CA ASN A 123 -1.47 -33.02 11.84
C ASN A 123 -1.44 -33.63 13.26
N ALA A 124 -0.91 -32.93 14.27
CA ALA A 124 -0.85 -33.39 15.64
C ALA A 124 -2.23 -33.38 16.36
N GLU A 125 -3.25 -32.73 15.80
CA GLU A 125 -4.60 -32.69 16.40
C GLU A 125 -5.48 -33.91 16.06
N ASN A 126 -5.07 -34.79 15.13
CA ASN A 126 -5.82 -36.00 14.75
C ASN A 126 -5.19 -37.31 15.28
N MET A 127 -4.33 -37.24 16.30
CA MET A 127 -3.71 -38.42 16.93
C MET A 127 -4.15 -38.65 18.38
N TYR A 128 -5.40 -38.34 18.73
CA TYR A 128 -6.06 -38.84 19.94
C TYR A 128 -7.55 -39.07 19.69
#